data_AF-A0A482W176-F1
#
_entry.id   AF-A0A482W176-F1
#
_cell.length_a   1.000
_cell.length_b   1.000
_cell.length_c   1.000
_cell.angle_alpha   90.00
_cell.angle_beta   90.00
_cell.angle_gamma   90.00
#
_symmetry.space_group_name_H-M   'P 1'
#
loop_
_entity.id
_entity.type
_entity.pdbx_description
1 polymer ?
#
loop_
_entity_poly.entity_id
_entity_poly.type
_entity_poly.pdbx_seq_one_letter_code
_entity_poly.pdbx_strand_id
1 'polypeptide(L)'
;IDFEGAMNCPEVENSVSACINSARDLSRHLSNAGIQQAQELSTATKQGLELVSSIRQQALMSDIDRLHHTSNAFQDSIDHILEVCKLLRHVAVSETLQVSAKFTEINLRVYGPQVITAAKTLAAYPGSKIAQENLEVFADMYQWLVSDVTTIVKDVLEASQAKPEKQVYMSLPRPGKHGTTSKPLKAVRLDTEEQEKIAKSGLEMKLITSEMDAETDKWQESNTQVEENNDIVKRAKNMSAMAFSMYQFTKGEGVLKTTQDLFTQAEYFAEEANRLYKVIRQFSYQVPGGANKKELLENLDKVPTFVQRLQFTVKDHTVGKAATFTKVDNVIQETKNLMNVISKVVTTCFECATKVGVSATSCSVFDVVFFFCCVFINLCSVDLVWCCNATKNTNTIRNAGW
;
A
#
# COMPACT_ATOMS: atom_id res chain seq x y z
N ILE A 1 48.86 27.79 -6.91
CA ILE A 1 48.62 26.79 -7.96
C ILE A 1 47.12 26.72 -8.10
N ASP A 2 46.60 27.39 -9.12
CA ASP A 2 45.19 27.58 -9.38
C ASP A 2 44.47 26.25 -9.56
N PHE A 3 43.35 26.09 -8.87
CA PHE A 3 42.41 24.98 -9.02
C PHE A 3 41.29 25.35 -10.01
N GLU A 4 41.65 25.99 -11.12
CA GLU A 4 40.71 26.50 -12.14
C GLU A 4 40.68 25.65 -13.44
N GLY A 5 41.22 24.43 -13.41
CA GLY A 5 41.35 23.57 -14.61
C GLY A 5 40.47 22.31 -14.65
N ALA A 6 39.61 22.08 -13.66
CA ALA A 6 38.83 20.83 -13.55
C ALA A 6 37.40 20.91 -14.13
N MET A 7 37.07 21.95 -14.89
CA MET A 7 35.79 22.05 -15.58
C MET A 7 35.96 21.64 -17.05
N ASN A 8 35.29 20.54 -17.42
CA ASN A 8 35.22 19.91 -18.74
C ASN A 8 36.44 19.05 -19.15
N CYS A 9 36.53 17.85 -18.59
CA CYS A 9 37.26 16.76 -19.22
C CYS A 9 36.30 15.97 -20.15
N PRO A 10 36.34 16.19 -21.48
CA PRO A 10 35.41 15.54 -22.42
C PRO A 10 35.52 14.01 -22.43
N GLU A 11 36.66 13.44 -22.05
CA GLU A 11 36.81 11.98 -21.87
C GLU A 11 35.96 11.46 -20.71
N VAL A 12 35.84 12.22 -19.61
CA VAL A 12 34.99 11.87 -18.48
C VAL A 12 33.52 11.99 -18.87
N GLU A 13 33.13 13.08 -19.56
CA GLU A 13 31.75 13.25 -20.05
C GLU A 13 31.35 12.16 -21.06
N ASN A 14 32.26 11.76 -21.96
CA ASN A 14 32.05 10.65 -22.89
C ASN A 14 31.92 9.32 -22.15
N SER A 15 32.73 9.08 -21.12
CA SER A 15 32.66 7.87 -20.30
C SER A 15 31.37 7.80 -19.48
N VAL A 16 30.93 8.91 -18.90
CA VAL A 16 29.66 9.04 -18.19
C VAL A 16 28.49 8.79 -19.15
N SER A 17 28.52 9.41 -20.34
CA SER A 17 27.49 9.22 -21.36
C SER A 17 27.41 7.78 -21.86
N ALA A 18 28.56 7.14 -22.09
CA ALA A 18 28.63 5.72 -22.45
C ALA A 18 28.06 4.83 -21.34
N CYS A 19 28.41 5.08 -20.08
CA CYS A 19 27.88 4.34 -18.93
C CYS A 19 26.36 4.48 -18.81
N ILE A 20 25.81 5.70 -18.95
CA ILE A 20 24.37 5.96 -18.92
C ILE A 20 23.66 5.20 -20.05
N ASN A 21 24.23 5.19 -21.26
CA ASN A 21 23.64 4.49 -22.40
C ASN A 21 23.66 2.96 -22.18
N SER A 22 24.78 2.40 -21.72
CA SER A 22 24.86 0.97 -21.38
C SER A 22 23.89 0.57 -20.26
N ALA A 23 23.69 1.42 -19.25
CA ALA A 23 22.73 1.18 -18.18
C ALA A 23 21.28 1.20 -18.70
N ARG A 24 20.95 2.11 -19.63
CA ARG A 24 19.63 2.16 -20.30
C ARG A 24 19.40 0.91 -21.16
N ASP A 25 20.41 0.48 -21.91
CA ASP A 25 20.30 -0.72 -22.75
C ASP A 25 20.11 -1.98 -21.90
N LEU A 26 20.84 -2.12 -20.79
CA LEU A 26 20.64 -3.19 -19.83
C LEU A 26 19.22 -3.17 -19.25
N SER A 27 18.75 -2.01 -18.80
CA SER A 27 17.39 -1.85 -18.27
C SER A 27 16.34 -2.27 -19.31
N ARG A 28 16.54 -1.92 -20.58
CA ARG A 28 15.62 -2.30 -21.67
C ARG A 28 15.66 -3.81 -21.92
N HIS A 29 16.83 -4.44 -21.93
CA HIS A 29 16.95 -5.88 -22.11
C HIS A 29 16.30 -6.65 -20.95
N LEU A 30 16.51 -6.23 -19.70
CA LEU A 30 15.86 -6.82 -18.53
C LEU A 30 14.33 -6.67 -18.58
N SER A 31 13.84 -5.49 -18.98
CA SER A 31 12.40 -5.26 -19.17
C SER A 31 11.81 -6.20 -20.23
N ASN A 32 12.48 -6.34 -21.37
CA ASN A 32 12.03 -7.24 -22.44
C ASN A 32 12.03 -8.71 -22.01
N ALA A 33 13.06 -9.15 -21.28
CA ALA A 33 13.13 -10.52 -20.75
C ALA A 33 11.99 -10.81 -19.77
N GLY A 34 11.69 -9.88 -18.84
CA GLY A 34 10.57 -10.02 -17.92
C GLY A 34 9.21 -10.05 -18.64
N ILE A 35 9.05 -9.23 -19.68
CA ILE A 35 7.86 -9.20 -20.54
C ILE A 35 7.67 -10.53 -21.29
N GLN A 36 8.75 -11.11 -21.81
CA GLN A 36 8.70 -12.40 -22.50
C GLN A 36 8.25 -13.51 -21.54
N GLN A 37 8.80 -13.54 -20.32
CA GLN A 37 8.40 -14.51 -19.30
C GLN A 37 6.93 -14.35 -18.89
N ALA A 38 6.41 -13.12 -18.89
CA ALA A 38 5.00 -12.85 -18.59
C ALA A 38 4.03 -13.43 -19.63
N GLN A 39 4.45 -13.59 -20.89
CA GLN A 39 3.62 -14.19 -21.95
C GLN A 39 3.41 -15.69 -21.71
N GLU A 40 4.42 -16.38 -21.17
CA GLU A 40 4.34 -17.81 -20.80
C GLU A 40 3.41 -18.05 -19.60
N LEU A 41 3.15 -17.02 -18.78
CA LEU A 41 2.32 -17.11 -17.59
C LEU A 41 0.88 -17.55 -17.88
N SER A 42 0.37 -17.22 -19.06
CA SER A 42 -0.95 -17.67 -19.53
C SER A 42 -1.08 -19.20 -19.58
N THR A 43 0.01 -19.90 -19.87
CA THR A 43 0.04 -21.37 -19.89
C THR A 43 0.11 -21.92 -18.48
N ALA A 44 0.97 -21.35 -17.63
CA ALA A 44 1.13 -21.77 -16.24
C ALA A 44 -0.16 -21.62 -15.42
N THR A 45 -0.89 -20.50 -15.59
CA THR A 45 -2.16 -20.27 -14.90
C THR A 45 -3.25 -21.26 -15.32
N LYS A 46 -3.32 -21.58 -16.63
CA LYS A 46 -4.24 -22.59 -17.14
C LYS A 46 -3.93 -23.97 -16.57
N GLN A 47 -2.66 -24.37 -16.53
CA GLN A 47 -2.23 -25.62 -15.90
C GLN A 47 -2.62 -25.67 -14.42
N GLY A 48 -2.44 -24.56 -13.69
CA GLY A 48 -2.88 -24.45 -12.30
C GLY A 48 -4.39 -24.72 -12.13
N LEU A 49 -5.24 -24.18 -13.00
CA LEU A 49 -6.70 -24.42 -12.95
C LEU A 49 -7.08 -25.90 -13.24
N GLU A 50 -6.36 -26.55 -14.16
CA GLU A 50 -6.53 -27.98 -14.46
C GLU A 50 -6.12 -28.85 -13.25
N LEU A 51 -5.05 -28.46 -12.55
CA LEU A 51 -4.61 -29.10 -11.31
C LEU A 51 -5.64 -28.94 -10.19
N VAL A 52 -6.24 -27.75 -9.99
CA VAL A 52 -7.33 -27.56 -9.03
C VAL A 52 -8.53 -28.46 -9.34
N SER A 53 -8.90 -28.58 -10.61
CA SER A 53 -9.98 -29.48 -11.03
C SER A 53 -9.67 -30.94 -10.70
N SER A 54 -8.42 -31.37 -10.90
CA SER A 54 -7.94 -32.71 -10.57
C SER A 54 -7.93 -32.95 -9.05
N ILE A 55 -7.46 -31.97 -8.27
CA ILE A 55 -7.44 -32.00 -6.80
C ILE A 55 -8.85 -32.19 -6.25
N ARG A 56 -9.85 -31.46 -6.78
CA ARG A 56 -11.25 -31.60 -6.38
C ARG A 56 -11.77 -33.02 -6.57
N GLN A 57 -11.54 -33.61 -7.75
CA GLN A 57 -11.97 -34.97 -8.06
C GLN A 57 -11.29 -36.02 -7.17
N GLN A 58 -9.97 -35.91 -7.00
CA GLN A 58 -9.19 -36.85 -6.19
C GLN A 58 -9.54 -36.76 -4.71
N ALA A 59 -9.82 -35.56 -4.19
CA ALA A 59 -10.26 -35.37 -2.81
C ALA A 59 -11.64 -36.01 -2.55
N LEU A 60 -12.59 -35.86 -3.49
CA LEU A 60 -13.91 -36.51 -3.40
C LEU A 60 -13.80 -38.04 -3.44
N MET A 61 -12.90 -38.58 -4.26
CA MET A 61 -12.64 -40.03 -4.35
C MET A 61 -11.78 -40.57 -3.20
N SER A 62 -11.24 -39.70 -2.35
CA SER A 62 -10.32 -40.05 -1.25
C SER A 62 -9.05 -40.79 -1.72
N ASP A 63 -8.57 -40.47 -2.92
CA ASP A 63 -7.35 -41.04 -3.49
C ASP A 63 -6.12 -40.27 -2.98
N ILE A 64 -5.66 -40.63 -1.77
CA ILE A 64 -4.66 -39.86 -1.02
C ILE A 64 -3.31 -39.79 -1.75
N ASP A 65 -2.88 -40.90 -2.37
CA ASP A 65 -1.59 -40.95 -3.05
C ASP A 65 -1.57 -40.05 -4.28
N ARG A 66 -2.61 -40.10 -5.13
CA ARG A 66 -2.70 -39.20 -6.29
C ARG A 66 -2.90 -37.76 -5.86
N LEU A 67 -3.74 -37.52 -4.84
CA LEU A 67 -3.96 -36.18 -4.29
C LEU A 67 -2.64 -35.55 -3.81
N HIS A 68 -1.77 -36.33 -3.15
CA HIS A 68 -0.47 -35.85 -2.72
C HIS A 68 0.41 -35.42 -3.91
N HIS A 69 0.51 -36.26 -4.95
CA HIS A 69 1.31 -35.94 -6.14
C HIS A 69 0.77 -34.71 -6.88
N THR A 70 -0.56 -34.62 -7.09
CA THR A 70 -1.18 -33.47 -7.76
C THR A 70 -1.08 -32.20 -6.90
N SER A 71 -1.14 -32.31 -5.57
CA SER A 71 -0.92 -31.17 -4.66
C SER A 71 0.50 -30.61 -4.77
N ASN A 72 1.52 -31.46 -4.88
CA ASN A 72 2.90 -31.01 -5.06
C ASN A 72 3.09 -30.31 -6.40
N ALA A 73 2.59 -30.89 -7.50
CA ALA A 73 2.63 -30.25 -8.81
C ALA A 73 1.88 -28.92 -8.84
N PHE A 74 0.79 -28.79 -8.08
CA PHE A 74 0.05 -27.54 -7.93
C PHE A 74 0.84 -26.50 -7.14
N GLN A 75 1.53 -26.91 -6.07
CA GLN A 75 2.42 -26.02 -5.33
C GLN A 75 3.57 -25.52 -6.23
N ASP A 76 4.19 -26.40 -7.01
CA ASP A 76 5.24 -26.02 -7.99
C ASP A 76 4.70 -25.01 -9.02
N SER A 77 3.45 -25.18 -9.46
CA SER A 77 2.77 -24.24 -10.36
C SER A 77 2.56 -22.87 -9.69
N ILE A 78 2.13 -22.83 -8.43
CA ILE A 78 2.01 -21.59 -7.65
C ILE A 78 3.37 -20.91 -7.53
N ASP A 79 4.42 -21.64 -7.17
CA ASP A 79 5.76 -21.10 -6.97
C ASP A 79 6.31 -20.51 -8.28
N HIS A 80 6.08 -21.18 -9.41
CA HIS A 80 6.43 -20.65 -10.73
C HIS A 80 5.68 -19.34 -11.04
N ILE A 81 4.36 -19.30 -10.79
CA ILE A 81 3.57 -18.08 -11.03
C ILE A 81 4.07 -16.93 -10.13
N LEU A 82 4.43 -17.22 -8.87
CA LEU A 82 4.95 -16.23 -7.93
C LEU A 82 6.29 -15.63 -8.39
N GLU A 83 7.20 -16.43 -8.92
CA GLU A 83 8.47 -15.92 -9.46
C GLU A 83 8.24 -14.99 -10.66
N VAL A 84 7.29 -15.31 -11.54
CA VAL A 84 6.95 -14.43 -12.66
C VAL A 84 6.25 -13.16 -12.17
N CYS A 85 5.37 -13.22 -11.17
CA CYS A 85 4.78 -12.03 -10.54
C CYS A 85 5.83 -11.11 -9.91
N LYS A 86 6.87 -11.68 -9.29
CA LYS A 86 8.01 -10.94 -8.75
C LYS A 86 8.79 -10.23 -9.87
N LEU A 87 9.03 -10.90 -10.99
CA LEU A 87 9.64 -10.27 -12.18
C LEU A 87 8.78 -9.13 -12.72
N LEU A 88 7.46 -9.33 -12.86
CA LEU A 88 6.50 -8.31 -13.30
C LEU A 88 6.58 -7.04 -12.44
N ARG A 89 6.68 -7.19 -11.12
CA ARG A 89 6.89 -6.08 -10.20
C ARG A 89 8.17 -5.29 -10.49
N HIS A 90 9.25 -5.93 -10.89
CA HIS A 90 10.52 -5.25 -11.19
C HIS A 90 10.51 -4.53 -12.55
N VAL A 91 9.74 -5.03 -13.53
CA VAL A 91 9.66 -4.43 -14.87
C VAL A 91 8.49 -3.46 -15.05
N ALA A 92 7.57 -3.41 -14.08
CA ALA A 92 6.44 -2.48 -14.11
C ALA A 92 6.92 -1.02 -14.11
N VAL A 93 6.44 -0.27 -15.11
CA VAL A 93 6.87 1.11 -15.41
C VAL A 93 6.26 2.18 -14.48
N SER A 94 5.31 1.82 -13.62
CA SER A 94 4.67 2.74 -12.67
C SER A 94 4.57 2.14 -11.28
N GLU A 95 4.67 2.99 -10.25
CA GLU A 95 4.56 2.58 -8.85
C GLU A 95 3.21 1.93 -8.54
N THR A 96 2.12 2.41 -9.15
CA THR A 96 0.79 1.81 -9.05
C THR A 96 0.80 0.35 -9.51
N LEU A 97 1.39 0.06 -10.68
CA LEU A 97 1.49 -1.32 -11.19
C LEU A 97 2.41 -2.18 -10.33
N GLN A 98 3.49 -1.61 -9.79
CA GLN A 98 4.37 -2.32 -8.84
C GLN A 98 3.62 -2.73 -7.57
N VAL A 99 2.79 -1.83 -7.02
CA VAL A 99 1.97 -2.11 -5.84
C VAL A 99 0.91 -3.17 -6.15
N SER A 100 0.22 -3.07 -7.28
CA SER A 100 -0.78 -4.07 -7.70
C SER A 100 -0.15 -5.44 -7.90
N ALA A 101 0.99 -5.53 -8.60
CA ALA A 101 1.72 -6.79 -8.79
C ALA A 101 2.16 -7.40 -7.45
N LYS A 102 2.65 -6.58 -6.51
CA LYS A 102 3.00 -7.04 -5.15
C LYS A 102 1.78 -7.57 -4.39
N PHE A 103 0.63 -6.92 -4.51
CA PHE A 103 -0.60 -7.36 -3.85
C PHE A 103 -1.10 -8.70 -4.40
N THR A 104 -1.11 -8.86 -5.72
CA THR A 104 -1.46 -10.12 -6.39
C THR A 104 -0.52 -11.26 -5.99
N GLU A 105 0.80 -11.01 -5.94
CA GLU A 105 1.81 -11.96 -5.46
C GLU A 105 1.50 -12.44 -4.03
N ILE A 106 1.23 -11.50 -3.11
CA ILE A 106 0.93 -11.82 -1.70
C ILE A 106 -0.34 -12.66 -1.59
N ASN A 107 -1.41 -12.26 -2.28
CA ASN A 107 -2.67 -12.99 -2.23
C ASN A 107 -2.54 -14.41 -2.77
N LEU A 108 -1.84 -14.59 -3.90
CA LEU A 108 -1.61 -15.92 -4.46
C LEU A 108 -0.80 -16.81 -3.50
N ARG A 109 0.26 -16.26 -2.87
CA ARG A 109 1.08 -16.98 -1.90
C ARG A 109 0.28 -17.44 -0.68
N VAL A 110 -0.63 -16.61 -0.19
CA VAL A 110 -1.41 -16.90 1.03
C VAL A 110 -2.57 -17.84 0.74
N TYR A 111 -3.34 -17.57 -0.31
CA TYR A 111 -4.62 -18.23 -0.58
C TYR A 111 -4.50 -19.43 -1.52
N GLY A 112 -3.51 -19.46 -2.43
CA GLY A 112 -3.31 -20.59 -3.36
C GLY A 112 -3.15 -21.94 -2.65
N PRO A 113 -2.24 -22.08 -1.66
CA PRO A 113 -2.05 -23.33 -0.93
C PRO A 113 -3.27 -23.78 -0.10
N GLN A 114 -4.25 -22.90 0.14
CA GLN A 114 -5.45 -23.27 0.91
C GLN A 114 -6.32 -24.30 0.17
N VAL A 115 -6.24 -24.36 -1.16
CA VAL A 115 -6.90 -25.41 -1.96
C VAL A 115 -6.41 -26.80 -1.54
N ILE A 116 -5.09 -26.97 -1.37
CA ILE A 116 -4.49 -28.24 -0.94
C ILE A 116 -4.98 -28.61 0.47
N THR A 117 -5.02 -27.64 1.37
CA THR A 117 -5.44 -27.85 2.77
C THR A 117 -6.92 -28.24 2.86
N ALA A 118 -7.78 -27.56 2.10
CA ALA A 118 -9.20 -27.90 2.00
C ALA A 118 -9.40 -29.29 1.39
N ALA A 119 -8.62 -29.63 0.35
CA ALA A 119 -8.69 -30.92 -0.31
C ALA A 119 -8.26 -32.08 0.60
N LYS A 120 -7.18 -31.92 1.37
CA LYS A 120 -6.76 -32.90 2.38
C LYS A 120 -7.81 -33.10 3.48
N THR A 121 -8.45 -32.00 3.91
CA THR A 121 -9.57 -32.06 4.87
C THR A 121 -10.75 -32.86 4.31
N LEU A 122 -11.13 -32.60 3.05
CA LEU A 122 -12.20 -33.35 2.39
C LEU A 122 -11.84 -34.84 2.24
N ALA A 123 -10.61 -35.14 1.85
CA ALA A 123 -10.16 -36.52 1.69
C ALA A 123 -10.13 -37.30 3.03
N ALA A 124 -9.91 -36.60 4.15
CA ALA A 124 -10.04 -37.18 5.50
C ALA A 124 -11.50 -37.39 5.92
N TYR A 125 -12.44 -36.59 5.40
CA TYR A 125 -13.87 -36.63 5.75
C TYR A 125 -14.78 -36.58 4.50
N PRO A 126 -14.82 -37.63 3.65
CA PRO A 126 -15.39 -37.55 2.30
C PRO A 126 -16.91 -37.33 2.25
N GLY A 127 -17.62 -37.77 3.30
CA GLY A 127 -19.06 -37.58 3.46
C GLY A 127 -19.47 -36.20 4.02
N SER A 128 -18.51 -35.34 4.36
CA SER A 128 -18.80 -34.02 4.94
C SER A 128 -19.15 -33.01 3.85
N LYS A 129 -20.42 -32.60 3.78
CA LYS A 129 -20.86 -31.52 2.87
C LYS A 129 -20.13 -30.20 3.14
N ILE A 130 -19.83 -29.89 4.39
CA ILE A 130 -19.10 -28.67 4.79
C ILE A 130 -17.68 -28.71 4.22
N ALA A 131 -17.00 -29.87 4.25
CA ALA A 131 -15.67 -30.00 3.68
C ALA A 131 -15.68 -29.90 2.14
N GLN A 132 -16.76 -30.38 1.50
CA GLN A 132 -16.96 -30.24 0.05
C GLN A 132 -17.16 -28.77 -0.33
N GLU A 133 -18.10 -28.08 0.32
CA GLU A 133 -18.37 -26.64 0.10
C GLU A 133 -17.11 -25.79 0.36
N ASN A 134 -16.36 -26.08 1.43
CA ASN A 134 -15.13 -25.37 1.75
C ASN A 134 -14.06 -25.51 0.64
N LEU A 135 -13.91 -26.70 0.04
CA LEU A 135 -13.00 -26.90 -1.08
C LEU A 135 -13.46 -26.14 -2.34
N GLU A 136 -14.76 -26.06 -2.60
CA GLU A 136 -15.29 -25.28 -3.72
C GLU A 136 -15.02 -23.79 -3.57
N VAL A 137 -15.21 -23.23 -2.37
CA VAL A 137 -14.90 -21.83 -2.09
C VAL A 137 -13.42 -21.51 -2.35
N PHE A 138 -12.49 -22.37 -1.94
CA PHE A 138 -11.07 -22.16 -2.20
C PHE A 138 -10.68 -22.38 -3.67
N ALA A 139 -11.36 -23.28 -4.38
CA ALA A 139 -11.16 -23.45 -5.82
C ALA A 139 -11.62 -22.22 -6.61
N ASP A 140 -12.77 -21.64 -6.27
CA ASP A 140 -13.27 -20.40 -6.85
C ASP A 140 -12.33 -19.23 -6.52
N MET A 141 -11.86 -19.14 -5.28
CA MET A 141 -10.86 -18.15 -4.87
C MET A 141 -9.60 -18.25 -5.72
N TYR A 142 -9.09 -19.46 -5.99
CA TYR A 142 -7.93 -19.63 -6.86
C TYR A 142 -8.18 -19.13 -8.29
N GLN A 143 -9.40 -19.33 -8.82
CA GLN A 143 -9.78 -18.78 -10.12
C GLN A 143 -9.75 -17.24 -10.14
N TRP A 144 -10.19 -16.59 -9.06
CA TRP A 144 -10.07 -15.13 -8.91
C TRP A 144 -8.60 -14.68 -8.86
N LEU A 145 -7.76 -15.37 -8.08
CA LEU A 145 -6.33 -15.05 -7.99
C LEU A 145 -5.64 -15.16 -9.35
N VAL A 146 -5.95 -16.21 -10.12
CA VAL A 146 -5.45 -16.38 -11.49
C VAL A 146 -5.93 -15.24 -12.40
N SER A 147 -7.18 -14.79 -12.26
CA SER A 147 -7.70 -13.65 -13.03
C SER A 147 -6.94 -12.36 -12.72
N ASP A 148 -6.66 -12.08 -11.44
CA ASP A 148 -5.84 -10.94 -11.02
C ASP A 148 -4.43 -11.02 -11.61
N VAL A 149 -3.79 -12.20 -11.55
CA VAL A 149 -2.46 -12.43 -12.16
C VAL A 149 -2.48 -12.10 -13.65
N THR A 150 -3.47 -12.59 -14.40
CA THR A 150 -3.58 -12.32 -15.83
C THR A 150 -3.86 -10.85 -16.14
N THR A 151 -4.62 -10.16 -15.29
CA THR A 151 -4.90 -8.73 -15.43
C THR A 151 -3.62 -7.92 -15.25
N ILE A 152 -2.82 -8.21 -14.23
CA ILE A 152 -1.55 -7.51 -14.00
C ILE A 152 -0.54 -7.76 -15.13
N VAL A 153 -0.45 -8.97 -15.67
CA VAL A 153 0.36 -9.24 -16.86
C VAL A 153 -0.04 -8.31 -17.99
N LYS A 154 -1.35 -8.24 -18.30
CA LYS A 154 -1.87 -7.42 -19.38
C LYS A 154 -1.54 -5.94 -19.16
N ASP A 155 -1.80 -5.42 -17.97
CA ASP A 155 -1.58 -4.00 -17.64
C ASP A 155 -0.10 -3.62 -17.73
N VAL A 156 0.80 -4.50 -17.27
CA VAL A 156 2.27 -4.28 -17.37
C VAL A 156 2.72 -4.31 -18.83
N LEU A 157 2.20 -5.23 -19.64
CA LEU A 157 2.51 -5.30 -21.08
C LEU A 157 2.04 -4.07 -21.83
N GLU A 158 0.80 -3.62 -21.59
CA GLU A 158 0.22 -2.44 -22.21
C GLU A 158 0.98 -1.17 -21.82
N ALA A 159 1.28 -1.00 -20.54
CA ALA A 159 2.04 0.15 -20.04
C ALA A 159 3.49 0.21 -20.57
N SER A 160 4.09 -0.95 -20.83
CA SER A 160 5.45 -1.04 -21.40
C SER A 160 5.49 -0.73 -22.91
N GLN A 161 4.39 -0.95 -23.62
CA GLN A 161 4.25 -0.66 -25.05
C GLN A 161 3.68 0.73 -25.33
N ALA A 162 3.04 1.35 -24.34
CA ALA A 162 2.57 2.71 -24.44
C ALA A 162 3.75 3.63 -24.76
N LYS A 163 3.71 4.27 -25.94
CA LYS A 163 4.54 5.45 -26.19
C LYS A 163 4.27 6.44 -25.06
N PRO A 164 5.22 7.30 -24.66
CA PRO A 164 4.92 8.41 -23.77
C PRO A 164 3.87 9.27 -24.46
N GLU A 165 2.61 8.97 -24.19
CA GLU A 165 1.50 9.82 -24.51
C GLU A 165 1.82 11.07 -23.71
N LYS A 166 2.12 12.16 -24.42
CA LYS A 166 2.13 13.47 -23.78
C LYS A 166 0.82 13.51 -23.03
N GLN A 167 0.86 13.46 -21.70
CA GLN A 167 -0.27 13.80 -20.86
C GLN A 167 -0.59 15.25 -21.22
N VAL A 168 -1.38 15.41 -22.28
CA VAL A 168 -2.12 16.61 -22.56
C VAL A 168 -3.13 16.60 -21.45
N TYR A 169 -2.80 17.30 -20.37
CA TYR A 169 -3.74 17.63 -19.32
C TYR A 169 -4.99 18.15 -20.02
N MET A 170 -6.03 17.32 -20.08
CA MET A 170 -7.32 17.69 -20.61
C MET A 170 -7.86 18.75 -19.67
N SER A 171 -7.52 20.00 -19.97
CA SER A 171 -8.14 21.15 -19.37
C SER A 171 -9.64 21.00 -19.65
N LEU A 172 -10.43 21.01 -18.58
CA LEU A 172 -11.89 21.08 -18.64
C LEU A 172 -12.33 22.05 -19.76
N PRO A 173 -13.42 21.74 -20.51
CA PRO A 173 -13.88 22.59 -21.59
C PRO A 173 -14.09 24.01 -21.07
N ARG A 174 -13.25 24.95 -21.53
CA ARG A 174 -13.41 26.37 -21.20
C ARG A 174 -14.58 26.93 -22.04
N PRO A 175 -15.60 27.54 -21.43
CA PRO A 175 -16.47 28.46 -22.14
C PRO A 175 -15.59 29.56 -22.78
N GLY A 176 -15.72 29.75 -24.10
CA GLY A 176 -14.98 30.76 -24.88
C GLY A 176 -15.27 32.19 -24.41
N LYS A 177 -14.61 33.26 -24.87
CA LYS A 177 -13.66 33.49 -25.96
C LYS A 177 -13.03 34.89 -25.71
N HIS A 178 -11.81 35.10 -26.19
CA HIS A 178 -11.06 36.37 -26.36
C HIS A 178 -10.41 37.06 -25.13
N GLY A 179 -9.10 37.31 -25.28
CA GLY A 179 -8.35 38.30 -24.49
C GLY A 179 -6.91 37.86 -24.18
N THR A 180 -5.98 38.16 -25.07
CA THR A 180 -4.53 38.00 -24.91
C THR A 180 -3.99 38.73 -23.66
N THR A 181 -3.27 38.05 -22.76
CA THR A 181 -1.97 38.52 -22.22
C THR A 181 -1.19 37.37 -21.59
N SER A 182 -0.05 37.03 -22.20
CA SER A 182 1.01 36.22 -21.64
C SER A 182 1.81 37.05 -20.63
N LYS A 183 1.34 37.11 -19.37
CA LYS A 183 2.16 37.57 -18.25
C LYS A 183 2.35 36.42 -17.26
N PRO A 184 3.59 36.09 -16.85
CA PRO A 184 3.80 35.17 -15.74
C PRO A 184 3.15 35.77 -14.50
N LEU A 185 2.26 35.01 -13.85
CA LEU A 185 1.69 35.36 -12.56
C LEU A 185 2.85 35.46 -11.56
N LYS A 186 3.25 36.69 -11.23
CA LYS A 186 4.23 36.94 -10.17
C LYS A 186 3.66 36.40 -8.87
N ALA A 187 4.48 35.67 -8.10
CA ALA A 187 4.15 35.34 -6.72
C ALA A 187 3.81 36.64 -5.98
N VAL A 188 2.57 36.76 -5.54
CA VAL A 188 2.07 37.96 -4.87
C VAL A 188 2.48 37.85 -3.41
N ARG A 189 3.34 38.77 -2.95
CA ARG A 189 3.80 38.80 -1.55
C ARG A 189 2.65 39.11 -0.59
N LEU A 190 2.70 38.45 0.56
CA LEU A 190 1.76 38.55 1.68
C LEU A 190 2.07 39.78 2.53
N ASP A 191 1.17 40.09 3.47
CA ASP A 191 1.51 41.00 4.57
C ASP A 191 2.46 40.28 5.55
N THR A 192 3.41 41.03 6.11
CA THR A 192 4.60 40.43 6.76
C THR A 192 4.23 39.63 8.02
N GLU A 193 3.24 40.10 8.77
CA GLU A 193 2.75 39.48 10.02
C GLU A 193 2.03 38.14 9.80
N GLU A 194 1.19 38.05 8.77
CA GLU A 194 0.46 36.83 8.45
C GLU A 194 1.39 35.72 7.92
N GLN A 195 2.39 36.11 7.12
CA GLN A 195 3.41 35.20 6.60
C GLN A 195 4.29 34.64 7.73
N GLU A 196 4.61 35.44 8.75
CA GLU A 196 5.34 35.00 9.94
C GLU A 196 4.58 33.95 10.74
N LYS A 197 3.25 34.08 10.89
CA LYS A 197 2.41 33.10 11.59
C LYS A 197 2.44 31.72 10.93
N ILE A 198 2.34 31.68 9.59
CA ILE A 198 2.43 30.43 8.83
C ILE A 198 3.85 29.85 8.92
N ALA A 199 4.88 30.70 8.80
CA ALA A 199 6.26 30.26 8.93
C ALA A 199 6.57 29.70 10.33
N LYS A 200 5.94 30.23 11.39
CA LYS A 200 6.03 29.69 12.75
C LYS A 200 5.40 28.29 12.83
N SER A 201 4.19 28.12 12.30
CA SER A 201 3.53 26.80 12.28
C SER A 201 4.30 25.78 11.45
N GLY A 202 4.88 26.21 10.32
CA GLY A 202 5.77 25.38 9.51
C GLY A 202 7.05 24.97 10.28
N LEU A 203 7.64 25.89 11.05
CA LEU A 203 8.83 25.58 11.85
C LEU A 203 8.52 24.59 12.98
N GLU A 204 7.39 24.76 13.67
CA GLU A 204 6.92 23.78 14.68
C GLU A 204 6.73 22.39 14.04
N MET A 205 6.13 22.33 12.85
CA MET A 205 5.99 21.09 12.07
C MET A 205 7.37 20.46 11.76
N LYS A 206 8.36 21.25 11.36
CA LYS A 206 9.73 20.77 11.11
C LYS A 206 10.39 20.20 12.38
N LEU A 207 10.21 20.83 13.53
CA LEU A 207 10.78 20.34 14.80
C LEU A 207 10.22 18.96 15.15
N ILE A 208 8.90 18.79 15.04
CA ILE A 208 8.24 17.49 15.25
C ILE A 208 8.79 16.42 14.29
N THR A 209 8.97 16.79 13.02
CA THR A 209 9.55 15.92 12.01
C THR A 209 10.98 15.49 12.37
N SER A 210 11.81 16.44 12.81
CA SER A 210 13.20 16.16 13.21
C SER A 210 13.30 15.25 14.43
N GLU A 211 12.41 15.41 15.42
CA GLU A 211 12.33 14.52 16.58
C GLU A 211 11.91 13.10 16.16
N MET A 212 10.91 12.99 15.28
CA MET A 212 10.45 11.70 14.79
C MET A 212 11.53 10.99 13.95
N ASP A 213 12.26 11.71 13.10
CA ASP A 213 13.34 11.12 12.31
C ASP A 213 14.45 10.56 13.20
N ALA A 214 14.90 11.35 14.18
CA ALA A 214 15.88 10.90 15.17
C ALA A 214 15.41 9.68 15.96
N GLU A 215 14.11 9.60 16.26
CA GLU A 215 13.53 8.42 16.90
C GLU A 215 13.57 7.21 15.95
N THR A 216 13.19 7.38 14.68
CA THR A 216 13.23 6.28 13.71
C THR A 216 14.64 5.77 13.38
N ASP A 217 15.66 6.60 13.52
CA ASP A 217 17.06 6.20 13.31
C ASP A 217 17.55 5.26 14.43
N LYS A 218 17.13 5.48 15.68
CA LYS A 218 17.41 4.56 16.80
C LYS A 218 16.86 3.16 16.58
N TRP A 219 15.73 3.04 15.87
CA TRP A 219 15.19 1.72 15.51
C TRP A 219 16.11 0.98 14.54
N GLN A 220 16.77 1.69 13.63
CA GLN A 220 17.67 1.10 12.63
C GLN A 220 18.97 0.59 13.29
N GLU A 221 19.51 1.32 14.27
CA GLU A 221 20.73 0.93 14.99
C GLU A 221 20.55 -0.32 15.88
N SER A 222 19.34 -0.54 16.42
CA SER A 222 19.05 -1.66 17.33
C SER A 222 18.88 -3.04 16.67
N ASN A 223 18.69 -3.09 15.34
CA ASN A 223 18.32 -4.30 14.59
C ASN A 223 19.31 -4.55 13.44
N THR A 224 20.52 -5.02 13.75
CA THR A 224 21.60 -5.34 12.79
C THR A 224 21.32 -6.52 11.84
N GLN A 225 20.10 -7.05 11.80
CA GLN A 225 19.65 -8.00 10.78
C GLN A 225 18.21 -7.64 10.40
N VAL A 226 17.96 -7.48 9.09
CA VAL A 226 16.66 -7.16 8.46
C VAL A 226 16.36 -5.65 8.35
N GLU A 227 17.17 -4.94 7.55
CA GLU A 227 16.93 -3.53 7.18
C GLU A 227 15.72 -3.32 6.23
N GLU A 228 15.11 -4.36 5.67
CA GLU A 228 14.18 -4.18 4.54
C GLU A 228 12.67 -4.11 4.87
N ASN A 229 12.23 -4.35 6.10
CA ASN A 229 10.79 -4.63 6.36
C ASN A 229 10.11 -3.88 7.52
N ASN A 230 10.70 -2.79 8.05
CA ASN A 230 9.94 -1.97 9.02
C ASN A 230 9.06 -0.94 8.31
N ASP A 231 7.87 -1.40 7.89
CA ASP A 231 6.86 -0.58 7.23
C ASP A 231 6.45 0.66 8.06
N ILE A 232 6.53 0.60 9.39
CA ILE A 232 6.24 1.75 10.27
C ILE A 232 7.30 2.84 10.10
N VAL A 233 8.59 2.46 10.18
CA VAL A 233 9.71 3.40 10.04
C VAL A 233 9.75 4.01 8.63
N LYS A 234 9.56 3.18 7.59
CA LYS A 234 9.54 3.67 6.21
C LYS A 234 8.42 4.70 5.99
N ARG A 235 7.22 4.41 6.50
CA ARG A 235 6.05 5.30 6.39
C ARG A 235 6.24 6.59 7.20
N ALA A 236 6.79 6.50 8.40
CA ALA A 236 7.13 7.66 9.21
C ALA A 236 8.13 8.58 8.48
N LYS A 237 9.23 8.03 7.94
CA LYS A 237 10.21 8.81 7.14
C LYS A 237 9.58 9.44 5.89
N ASN A 238 8.65 8.75 5.23
CA ASN A 238 7.95 9.32 4.09
C ASN A 238 7.04 10.50 4.48
N MET A 239 6.31 10.37 5.61
CA MET A 239 5.52 11.47 6.17
C MET A 239 6.41 12.65 6.59
N SER A 240 7.59 12.39 7.16
CA SER A 240 8.60 13.40 7.46
C SER A 240 8.98 14.21 6.22
N ALA A 241 9.36 13.55 5.12
CA ALA A 241 9.76 14.22 3.88
C ALA A 241 8.64 15.08 3.28
N MET A 242 7.40 14.60 3.36
CA MET A 242 6.22 15.37 2.90
C MET A 242 5.99 16.61 3.77
N ALA A 243 6.01 16.46 5.10
CA ALA A 243 5.88 17.59 6.03
C ALA A 243 7.01 18.61 5.85
N PHE A 244 8.24 18.15 5.57
CA PHE A 244 9.37 19.02 5.29
C PHE A 244 9.18 19.84 4.01
N SER A 245 8.64 19.24 2.96
CA SER A 245 8.30 19.94 1.71
C SER A 245 7.25 21.04 1.95
N MET A 246 6.26 20.76 2.80
CA MET A 246 5.25 21.76 3.22
C MET A 246 5.85 22.87 4.10
N TYR A 247 6.84 22.55 4.95
CA TYR A 247 7.61 23.57 5.68
C TYR A 247 8.40 24.49 4.74
N GLN A 248 9.12 23.93 3.76
CA GLN A 248 9.88 24.72 2.79
C GLN A 248 8.97 25.69 2.02
N PHE A 249 7.76 25.24 1.67
CA PHE A 249 6.75 26.10 1.08
C PHE A 249 6.43 27.33 1.94
N THR A 250 6.32 27.18 3.27
CA THR A 250 6.09 28.32 4.18
C THR A 250 7.23 29.35 4.20
N LYS A 251 8.44 28.94 3.79
CA LYS A 251 9.62 29.81 3.62
C LYS A 251 9.75 30.37 2.21
N GLY A 252 8.90 29.94 1.27
CA GLY A 252 9.02 30.28 -0.15
C GLY A 252 10.15 29.53 -0.86
N GLU A 253 10.56 28.38 -0.31
CA GLU A 253 11.64 27.53 -0.81
C GLU A 253 11.09 26.13 -1.16
N GLY A 254 11.93 25.30 -1.78
CA GLY A 254 11.61 23.89 -2.04
C GLY A 254 10.87 23.62 -3.35
N VAL A 255 10.26 22.44 -3.43
CA VAL A 255 9.68 21.90 -4.68
C VAL A 255 8.26 22.39 -4.95
N LEU A 256 7.52 22.77 -3.90
CA LEU A 256 6.15 23.26 -4.00
C LEU A 256 6.20 24.75 -4.39
N LYS A 257 5.65 25.09 -5.56
CA LYS A 257 5.73 26.45 -6.11
C LYS A 257 4.39 27.18 -6.04
N THR A 258 3.30 26.45 -5.99
CA THR A 258 1.94 26.98 -6.00
C THR A 258 1.15 26.54 -4.77
N THR A 259 0.12 27.30 -4.41
CA THR A 259 -0.83 26.90 -3.36
C THR A 259 -1.56 25.60 -3.72
N GLN A 260 -1.73 25.33 -5.02
CA GLN A 260 -2.31 24.07 -5.48
C GLN A 260 -1.37 22.89 -5.19
N ASP A 261 -0.06 23.06 -5.40
CA ASP A 261 0.95 22.04 -5.08
C ASP A 261 0.90 21.71 -3.57
N LEU A 262 0.75 22.72 -2.71
CA LEU A 262 0.58 22.52 -1.26
C LEU A 262 -0.67 21.70 -0.94
N PHE A 263 -1.81 22.01 -1.58
CA PHE A 263 -3.06 21.30 -1.37
C PHE A 263 -2.94 19.84 -1.81
N THR A 264 -2.40 19.58 -2.99
CA THR A 264 -2.14 18.22 -3.46
C THR A 264 -1.17 17.48 -2.54
N GLN A 265 -0.12 18.14 -2.06
CA GLN A 265 0.81 17.55 -1.08
C GLN A 265 0.11 17.16 0.22
N ALA A 266 -0.83 17.98 0.70
CA ALA A 266 -1.62 17.70 1.90
C ALA A 266 -2.58 16.51 1.71
N GLU A 267 -3.11 16.30 0.51
CA GLU A 267 -3.89 15.09 0.19
C GLU A 267 -3.02 13.83 0.28
N TYR A 268 -1.83 13.86 -0.33
CA TYR A 268 -0.88 12.75 -0.24
C TYR A 268 -0.43 12.49 1.20
N PHE A 269 -0.19 13.54 1.98
CA PHE A 269 0.14 13.42 3.40
C PHE A 269 -0.98 12.72 4.19
N ALA A 270 -2.24 13.09 3.94
CA ALA A 270 -3.41 12.47 4.57
C ALA A 270 -3.58 10.99 4.17
N GLU A 271 -3.30 10.65 2.92
CA GLU A 271 -3.31 9.25 2.45
C GLU A 271 -2.22 8.40 3.10
N GLU A 272 -1.01 8.94 3.24
CA GLU A 272 0.09 8.22 3.87
C GLU A 272 -0.16 8.02 5.37
N ALA A 273 -0.77 9.00 6.05
CA ALA A 273 -1.23 8.87 7.43
C ALA A 273 -2.24 7.72 7.61
N ASN A 274 -3.20 7.59 6.68
CA ASN A 274 -4.15 6.46 6.67
C ASN A 274 -3.45 5.11 6.50
N ARG A 275 -2.43 5.04 5.63
CA ARG A 275 -1.64 3.83 5.43
C ARG A 275 -0.85 3.47 6.69
N LEU A 276 -0.22 4.46 7.33
CA LEU A 276 0.50 4.28 8.59
C LEU A 276 -0.44 3.79 9.71
N TYR A 277 -1.63 4.37 9.84
CA TYR A 277 -2.66 3.93 10.78
C TYR A 277 -2.97 2.43 10.64
N LYS A 278 -3.16 1.93 9.41
CA LYS A 278 -3.46 0.52 9.15
C LYS A 278 -2.31 -0.40 9.60
N VAL A 279 -1.07 -0.03 9.26
CA VAL A 279 0.13 -0.80 9.65
C VAL A 279 0.27 -0.84 11.17
N ILE A 280 0.10 0.29 11.85
CA ILE A 280 0.23 0.37 13.31
C ILE A 280 -0.93 -0.36 14.00
N ARG A 281 -2.14 -0.33 13.42
CA ARG A 281 -3.26 -1.11 13.94
C ARG A 281 -2.94 -2.61 13.91
N GLN A 282 -2.34 -3.10 12.83
CA GLN A 282 -1.90 -4.48 12.73
C GLN A 282 -0.81 -4.79 13.76
N PHE A 283 0.19 -3.92 13.90
CA PHE A 283 1.25 -4.05 14.91
C PHE A 283 0.66 -4.14 16.34
N SER A 284 -0.35 -3.33 16.66
CA SER A 284 -0.97 -3.33 17.99
C SER A 284 -1.55 -4.68 18.40
N TYR A 285 -1.91 -5.55 17.46
CA TYR A 285 -2.39 -6.90 17.76
C TYR A 285 -1.28 -7.82 18.28
N GLN A 286 -0.03 -7.60 17.87
CA GLN A 286 1.15 -8.35 18.31
C GLN A 286 1.67 -7.87 19.66
N VAL A 287 1.34 -6.62 20.04
CA VAL A 287 1.71 -6.08 21.36
C VAL A 287 0.84 -6.77 22.43
N PRO A 288 1.43 -7.36 23.50
CA PRO A 288 0.69 -7.93 24.59
C PRO A 288 -0.10 -6.85 25.35
N GLY A 289 -1.18 -7.27 26.03
CA GLY A 289 -1.99 -6.36 26.84
C GLY A 289 -1.13 -5.68 27.93
N GLY A 290 -1.25 -4.36 28.04
CA GLY A 290 -0.50 -3.56 29.01
C GLY A 290 -0.73 -2.07 28.84
N ALA A 291 -0.11 -1.26 29.72
CA ALA A 291 -0.22 0.20 29.69
C ALA A 291 0.24 0.80 28.34
N ASN A 292 1.36 0.32 27.79
CA ASN A 292 1.91 0.81 26.51
C ASN A 292 0.96 0.55 25.33
N LYS A 293 0.31 -0.63 25.29
CA LYS A 293 -0.69 -0.95 24.24
C LYS A 293 -1.91 -0.05 24.35
N LYS A 294 -2.37 0.22 25.57
CA LYS A 294 -3.50 1.12 25.81
C LYS A 294 -3.19 2.54 25.33
N GLU A 295 -2.02 3.08 25.71
CA GLU A 295 -1.55 4.40 25.27
C GLU A 295 -1.37 4.47 23.75
N LEU A 296 -0.83 3.42 23.13
CA LEU A 296 -0.69 3.32 21.68
C LEU A 296 -2.06 3.46 20.99
N LEU A 297 -3.06 2.69 21.44
CA LEU A 297 -4.40 2.71 20.86
C LEU A 297 -5.10 4.05 21.10
N GLU A 298 -4.96 4.65 22.29
CA GLU A 298 -5.53 5.97 22.61
C GLU A 298 -5.00 7.08 21.69
N ASN A 299 -3.73 7.02 21.30
CA ASN A 299 -3.15 7.96 20.34
C ASN A 299 -3.50 7.61 18.89
N LEU A 300 -3.48 6.31 18.54
CA LEU A 300 -3.80 5.82 17.21
C LEU A 300 -5.25 6.12 16.79
N ASP A 301 -6.21 5.99 17.72
CA ASP A 301 -7.63 6.22 17.46
C ASP A 301 -7.96 7.70 17.15
N LYS A 302 -7.03 8.63 17.45
CA LYS A 302 -7.15 10.05 17.08
C LYS A 302 -6.76 10.32 15.62
N VAL A 303 -5.93 9.47 15.01
CA VAL A 303 -5.36 9.68 13.67
C VAL A 303 -6.45 9.83 12.60
N PRO A 304 -7.49 8.97 12.53
CA PRO A 304 -8.55 9.11 11.53
C PRO A 304 -9.26 10.47 11.58
N THR A 305 -9.46 11.04 12.77
CA THR A 305 -10.10 12.35 12.94
C THR A 305 -9.24 13.47 12.36
N PHE A 306 -7.93 13.48 12.63
CA PHE A 306 -7.02 14.49 12.08
C PHE A 306 -6.88 14.37 10.55
N VAL A 307 -6.84 13.14 10.03
CA VAL A 307 -6.84 12.88 8.59
C VAL A 307 -8.10 13.43 7.92
N GLN A 308 -9.28 13.16 8.49
CA GLN A 308 -10.54 13.68 7.96
C GLN A 308 -10.57 15.21 7.97
N ARG A 309 -10.15 15.85 9.08
CA ARG A 309 -10.07 17.31 9.18
C ARG A 309 -9.17 17.92 8.11
N LEU A 310 -7.99 17.35 7.88
CA LEU A 310 -7.08 17.79 6.82
C LEU A 310 -7.72 17.62 5.44
N GLN A 311 -8.31 16.47 5.14
CA GLN A 311 -8.97 16.21 3.86
C GLN A 311 -10.15 17.15 3.58
N PHE A 312 -10.98 17.45 4.59
CA PHE A 312 -12.07 18.42 4.44
C PHE A 312 -11.53 19.82 4.15
N THR A 313 -10.49 20.24 4.87
CA THR A 313 -9.85 21.55 4.68
C THR A 313 -9.31 21.70 3.27
N VAL A 314 -8.69 20.65 2.71
CA VAL A 314 -8.10 20.71 1.36
C VAL A 314 -9.18 20.71 0.26
N LYS A 315 -10.29 19.99 0.46
CA LYS A 315 -11.38 19.89 -0.54
C LYS A 315 -12.29 21.11 -0.59
N ASP A 316 -12.24 22.00 0.40
CA ASP A 316 -13.09 23.17 0.44
C ASP A 316 -12.76 24.17 -0.69
N HIS A 317 -13.78 24.65 -1.41
CA HIS A 317 -13.57 25.56 -2.54
C HIS A 317 -13.42 26.98 -2.02
N THR A 318 -12.26 27.60 -2.25
CA THR A 318 -12.00 28.98 -1.81
C THR A 318 -11.72 29.88 -3.00
N VAL A 319 -12.37 31.04 -3.04
CA VAL A 319 -12.19 32.07 -4.07
C VAL A 319 -11.76 33.38 -3.41
N GLY A 320 -10.70 33.99 -3.94
CA GLY A 320 -10.19 35.27 -3.46
C GLY A 320 -8.98 35.16 -2.52
N LYS A 321 -8.12 36.20 -2.56
CA LYS A 321 -6.78 36.21 -1.93
C LYS A 321 -6.82 35.88 -0.42
N ALA A 322 -7.67 36.56 0.34
CA ALA A 322 -7.78 36.38 1.78
C ALA A 322 -8.28 34.97 2.16
N ALA A 323 -9.28 34.44 1.44
CA ALA A 323 -9.81 33.10 1.68
C ALA A 323 -8.78 32.00 1.35
N THR A 324 -8.03 32.15 0.24
CA THR A 324 -6.94 31.22 -0.10
C THR A 324 -5.85 31.24 0.97
N PHE A 325 -5.55 32.41 1.53
CA PHE A 325 -4.55 32.52 2.59
C PHE A 325 -4.98 31.79 3.87
N THR A 326 -6.21 32.03 4.35
CA THR A 326 -6.76 31.32 5.50
C THR A 326 -6.77 29.81 5.28
N LYS A 327 -7.08 29.36 4.07
CA LYS A 327 -7.02 27.93 3.73
C LYS A 327 -5.60 27.38 3.83
N VAL A 328 -4.59 28.10 3.33
CA VAL A 328 -3.18 27.70 3.45
C VAL A 328 -2.77 27.61 4.92
N ASP A 329 -3.10 28.60 5.76
CA ASP A 329 -2.83 28.56 7.20
C ASP A 329 -3.47 27.32 7.85
N ASN A 330 -4.75 27.08 7.57
CA ASN A 330 -5.48 25.92 8.09
C ASN A 330 -4.85 24.59 7.64
N VAL A 331 -4.45 24.45 6.37
CA VAL A 331 -3.79 23.23 5.87
C VAL A 331 -2.47 22.98 6.59
N ILE A 332 -1.65 24.01 6.79
CA ILE A 332 -0.39 23.89 7.54
C ILE A 332 -0.65 23.51 9.00
N GLN A 333 -1.65 24.12 9.64
CA GLN A 333 -2.01 23.80 11.03
C GLN A 333 -2.54 22.39 11.19
N GLU A 334 -3.45 21.94 10.33
CA GLU A 334 -4.00 20.57 10.39
C GLU A 334 -2.93 19.52 10.10
N THR A 335 -2.00 19.80 9.19
CA THR A 335 -0.83 18.94 8.93
C THR A 335 0.06 18.83 10.16
N LYS A 336 0.38 19.96 10.80
CA LYS A 336 1.15 20.00 12.06
C LYS A 336 0.47 19.20 13.17
N ASN A 337 -0.85 19.37 13.33
CA ASN A 337 -1.63 18.68 14.35
C ASN A 337 -1.65 17.16 14.13
N LEU A 338 -1.83 16.73 12.88
CA LEU A 338 -1.73 15.32 12.50
C LEU A 338 -0.32 14.78 12.77
N MET A 339 0.73 15.51 12.38
CA MET A 339 2.12 15.12 12.58
C MET A 339 2.48 14.95 14.07
N ASN A 340 1.97 15.82 14.93
CA ASN A 340 2.12 15.70 16.39
C ASN A 340 1.58 14.37 16.93
N VAL A 341 0.42 13.94 16.44
CA VAL A 341 -0.16 12.65 16.85
C VAL A 341 0.66 11.49 16.28
N ILE A 342 1.03 11.56 15.00
CA ILE A 342 1.86 10.54 14.35
C ILE A 342 3.18 10.33 15.09
N SER A 343 3.88 11.41 15.47
CA SER A 343 5.13 11.33 16.22
C SER A 343 4.95 10.59 17.55
N LYS A 344 3.89 10.88 18.31
CA LYS A 344 3.56 10.16 19.55
C LYS A 344 3.25 8.68 19.32
N VAL A 345 2.48 8.37 18.28
CA VAL A 345 2.14 6.99 17.93
C VAL A 345 3.41 6.21 17.57
N VAL A 346 4.28 6.75 16.72
CA VAL A 346 5.56 6.11 16.33
C VAL A 346 6.48 5.90 17.53
N THR A 347 6.59 6.91 18.41
CA THR A 347 7.37 6.80 19.67
C THR A 347 6.82 5.68 20.56
N THR A 348 5.50 5.61 20.75
CA THR A 348 4.87 4.56 21.56
C THR A 348 5.06 3.18 20.94
N CYS A 349 5.04 3.06 19.60
CA CYS A 349 5.37 1.82 18.91
C CYS A 349 6.81 1.34 19.23
N PHE A 350 7.76 2.27 19.37
CA PHE A 350 9.16 1.93 19.69
C PHE A 350 9.29 1.34 21.06
N GLU A 351 8.64 1.98 22.03
CA GLU A 351 8.63 1.50 23.41
C GLU A 351 7.98 0.12 23.51
N CYS A 352 6.92 -0.12 22.72
CA CYS A 352 6.28 -1.44 22.65
C CYS A 352 7.22 -2.49 22.05
N ALA A 353 7.96 -2.14 20.98
CA ALA A 353 8.90 -3.05 20.34
C ALA A 353 10.10 -3.40 21.23
N THR A 354 10.69 -2.40 21.89
CA THR A 354 11.90 -2.55 22.73
C THR A 354 11.63 -3.24 24.07
N LYS A 355 10.51 -2.96 24.75
CA LYS A 355 10.21 -3.53 26.08
C LYS A 355 9.73 -4.99 26.04
N VAL A 356 9.22 -5.46 24.89
CA VAL A 356 8.56 -6.76 24.80
C VAL A 356 9.37 -7.80 24.02
N GLY A 357 10.47 -7.41 23.35
CA GLY A 357 11.19 -8.34 22.47
C GLY A 357 10.28 -8.84 21.33
N VAL A 358 9.27 -8.05 20.96
CA VAL A 358 8.52 -8.27 19.72
C VAL A 358 9.47 -7.85 18.62
N SER A 359 10.20 -8.81 18.07
CA SER A 359 10.84 -8.60 16.80
C SER A 359 9.74 -8.17 15.84
N ALA A 360 9.88 -6.96 15.29
CA ALA A 360 9.11 -6.49 14.13
C ALA A 360 9.45 -7.30 12.87
N THR A 361 9.75 -8.59 13.05
CA THR A 361 9.81 -9.61 12.03
C THR A 361 8.41 -9.73 11.45
N SER A 362 8.28 -9.22 10.23
CA SER A 362 7.52 -9.84 9.15
C SER A 362 6.53 -10.88 9.63
N CYS A 363 5.25 -10.54 9.52
CA CYS A 363 4.11 -11.43 9.51
C CYS A 363 4.52 -12.86 9.09
N SER A 364 4.83 -13.73 10.06
CA SER A 364 4.92 -15.15 9.78
C SER A 364 3.51 -15.57 9.44
N VAL A 365 3.36 -16.11 8.24
CA VAL A 365 2.12 -16.61 7.63
C VAL A 365 1.29 -17.49 8.59
N PHE A 366 1.91 -18.04 9.63
CA PHE A 366 1.27 -18.79 10.70
C PHE A 366 0.27 -18.01 11.58
N ASP A 367 0.49 -16.73 11.88
CA ASP A 367 -0.40 -15.99 12.80
C ASP A 367 -1.67 -15.45 12.11
N VAL A 368 -1.58 -15.19 10.80
CA VAL A 368 -2.77 -14.84 9.99
C VAL A 368 -3.65 -16.08 9.80
N VAL A 369 -3.06 -17.27 9.68
CA VAL A 369 -3.80 -18.54 9.58
C VAL A 369 -4.55 -18.84 10.88
N PHE A 370 -3.95 -18.62 12.06
CA PHE A 370 -4.64 -18.84 13.34
C PHE A 370 -5.76 -17.80 13.58
N PHE A 371 -5.54 -16.54 13.17
CA PHE A 371 -6.54 -15.49 13.33
C PHE A 371 -7.71 -15.63 12.33
N PHE A 372 -7.47 -15.98 11.06
CA PHE A 372 -8.55 -16.24 10.12
C PHE A 372 -9.31 -17.53 10.44
N CYS A 373 -8.66 -18.57 10.99
CA CYS A 373 -9.38 -19.76 11.43
C CYS A 373 -10.29 -19.44 12.64
N CYS A 374 -9.83 -18.62 13.61
CA CYS A 374 -10.67 -18.21 14.75
C CYS A 374 -11.78 -17.19 14.38
N VAL A 375 -11.53 -16.32 13.40
CA VAL A 375 -12.50 -15.34 12.89
C VAL A 375 -13.52 -16.01 11.97
N PHE A 376 -13.14 -16.97 11.12
CA PHE A 376 -14.12 -17.75 10.33
C PHE A 376 -14.95 -18.71 11.20
N ILE A 377 -14.38 -19.32 12.24
CA ILE A 377 -15.17 -20.14 13.18
C ILE A 377 -16.18 -19.26 13.94
N ASN A 378 -15.82 -18.01 14.29
CA ASN A 378 -16.76 -17.09 14.95
C ASN A 378 -17.76 -16.43 13.97
N LEU A 379 -17.37 -16.08 12.75
CA LEU A 379 -18.29 -15.54 11.74
C LEU A 379 -19.26 -16.61 11.21
N CYS A 380 -18.82 -17.84 10.96
CA CYS A 380 -19.75 -18.93 10.66
C CYS A 380 -20.71 -19.20 11.83
N SER A 381 -20.30 -19.01 13.09
CA SER A 381 -21.23 -19.16 14.23
C SER A 381 -22.22 -17.99 14.34
N VAL A 382 -21.80 -16.77 14.06
CA VAL A 382 -22.67 -15.57 14.15
C VAL A 382 -23.61 -15.48 12.95
N ASP A 383 -23.16 -15.84 11.75
CA ASP A 383 -24.00 -15.88 10.55
C ASP A 383 -24.94 -17.09 10.52
N LEU A 384 -24.57 -18.25 11.10
CA LEU A 384 -25.55 -19.33 11.34
C LEU A 384 -26.61 -18.93 12.36
N VAL A 385 -26.25 -18.20 13.43
CA VAL A 385 -27.23 -17.72 14.41
C VAL A 385 -28.16 -16.70 13.77
N TRP A 386 -27.66 -15.80 12.92
CA TRP A 386 -28.50 -14.84 12.21
C TRP A 386 -29.39 -15.51 11.15
N CYS A 387 -28.86 -16.47 10.39
CA CYS A 387 -29.62 -17.21 9.38
C CYS A 387 -30.66 -18.16 10.01
N CYS A 388 -30.34 -18.84 11.13
CA CYS A 388 -31.33 -19.60 11.91
C CYS A 388 -32.41 -18.73 12.56
N ASN A 389 -32.07 -17.51 13.01
CA ASN A 389 -33.08 -16.60 13.59
C ASN A 389 -33.98 -15.97 12.52
N ALA A 390 -33.44 -15.68 11.33
CA ALA A 390 -34.22 -15.20 10.18
C ALA A 390 -35.17 -16.27 9.62
N THR A 391 -34.78 -17.55 9.69
CA THR A 391 -35.63 -18.69 9.28
C THR A 391 -36.69 -19.04 10.35
N LYS A 392 -36.43 -18.74 11.64
CA LYS A 392 -37.46 -18.87 12.69
C LYS A 392 -38.49 -17.74 12.64
N ASN A 393 -38.08 -16.50 12.38
CA ASN A 393 -39.01 -15.36 12.33
C ASN A 393 -39.91 -15.33 11.09
N THR A 394 -39.54 -15.97 9.99
CA THR A 394 -40.41 -16.11 8.82
C THR A 394 -41.46 -17.22 8.97
N ASN A 395 -41.26 -18.18 9.88
CA ASN A 395 -42.23 -19.23 10.21
C ASN A 395 -43.17 -18.88 11.38
N THR A 396 -42.91 -17.80 12.14
CA THR A 396 -43.80 -17.36 13.23
C THR A 396 -44.86 -16.33 12.78
N ILE A 397 -44.68 -15.67 11.63
CA ILE A 397 -45.65 -14.68 11.12
C ILE A 397 -46.67 -15.30 10.14
N ARG A 398 -46.52 -16.58 9.76
CA ARG A 398 -47.50 -17.30 8.92
C ARG A 398 -48.47 -18.22 9.67
N ASN A 399 -48.41 -18.26 11.02
CA ASN A 399 -49.26 -19.13 11.86
C ASN A 399 -50.04 -18.38 12.97
N ALA A 400 -50.24 -17.07 12.83
CA ALA A 400 -51.22 -16.33 13.62
C ALA A 400 -52.28 -15.77 12.67
N GLY A 401 -53.24 -16.62 12.29
CA GLY A 401 -54.41 -16.20 11.54
C GLY A 401 -55.35 -15.39 12.43
N TRP A 402 -55.73 -14.21 11.93
CA TRP A 402 -57.07 -13.62 11.96
C TRP A 402 -57.21 -12.74 10.72
#